data_AF-A0A923XF63-F1
#
_entry.id   AF-A0A923XF63-F1
#
_cell.length_a   1.000
_cell.length_b   1.000
_cell.length_c   1.000
_cell.angle_alpha   90.00
_cell.angle_beta   90.00
_cell.angle_gamma   90.00
#
_symmetry.space_group_name_H-M   'P 1'
#
loop_
_entity.id
_entity.type
_entity.pdbx_description
1 polymer ?
#
loop_
_entity_poly.entity_id
_entity_poly.type
_entity_poly.pdbx_seq_one_letter_code
_entity_poly.pdbx_strand_id
1 'polypeptide(L)'
;MSAAYYQYQLHQLIQPFTSCSLVNADGALLASNDLSREILTTTRLVAFQIVKKYLNPKPHDLFVMNDPENGGYSLSKLIFVAAIDSNLFLIWDETNNLLDFKIPPTPLYEKNVKNSFVWKALVE
;
A
#
# COMPACT_ATOMS: atom_id res chain seq x y z
N MET A 1 -13.62 22.50 9.56
CA MET A 1 -13.42 22.06 8.16
C MET A 1 -14.73 21.44 7.67
N SER A 2 -15.21 21.79 6.47
CA SER A 2 -16.45 21.18 5.94
C SER A 2 -16.18 19.77 5.39
N ALA A 3 -17.19 18.90 5.40
CA ALA A 3 -17.08 17.55 4.83
C ALA A 3 -16.70 17.58 3.34
N ALA A 4 -17.24 18.55 2.59
CA ALA A 4 -16.92 18.74 1.17
C ALA A 4 -15.45 19.12 0.94
N TYR A 5 -14.89 20.00 1.78
CA TYR A 5 -13.49 20.39 1.66
C TYR A 5 -12.55 19.23 2.03
N TYR A 6 -12.90 18.45 3.06
CA TYR A 6 -12.16 17.25 3.42
C TYR A 6 -12.10 16.23 2.28
N GLN A 7 -13.25 15.92 1.67
CA GLN A 7 -13.33 15.01 0.53
C GLN A 7 -12.55 15.53 -0.68
N TYR A 8 -12.59 16.84 -0.94
CA TYR A 8 -11.78 17.47 -1.98
C TYR A 8 -10.28 17.27 -1.74
N GLN A 9 -9.80 17.46 -0.51
CA GLN A 9 -8.38 17.25 -0.16
C GLN A 9 -7.97 15.78 -0.33
N LEU A 10 -8.81 14.83 0.09
CA LEU A 10 -8.54 13.41 -0.12
C LEU A 10 -8.41 13.08 -1.60
N HIS A 11 -9.30 13.61 -2.44
CA HIS A 11 -9.24 13.43 -3.88
C HIS A 11 -7.95 13.98 -4.50
N GLN A 12 -7.51 15.17 -4.08
CA GLN A 12 -6.25 15.75 -4.54
C GLN A 12 -5.04 14.88 -4.16
N LEU A 13 -5.05 14.27 -2.98
CA LEU A 13 -3.98 13.41 -2.51
C LEU A 13 -3.83 12.13 -3.35
N ILE A 14 -4.94 11.52 -3.76
CA ILE A 14 -4.95 10.23 -4.47
C ILE A 14 -4.89 10.36 -6.00
N GLN A 15 -5.14 11.56 -6.54
CA GLN A 15 -5.15 11.83 -7.98
C GLN A 15 -3.87 11.38 -8.71
N PRO A 16 -2.64 11.53 -8.15
CA PRO A 16 -1.43 11.13 -8.85
C PRO A 16 -1.28 9.62 -9.10
N PHE A 17 -2.04 8.79 -8.38
CA PHE A 17 -1.92 7.34 -8.46
C PHE A 17 -2.90 6.78 -9.49
N THR A 18 -2.42 5.87 -10.34
CA THR A 18 -3.28 5.12 -11.27
C THR A 18 -4.32 4.30 -10.50
N SER A 19 -3.87 3.60 -9.46
CA SER A 19 -4.72 2.79 -8.59
C SER A 19 -4.21 2.86 -7.16
N CYS A 20 -5.04 3.35 -6.25
CA CYS A 20 -4.72 3.41 -4.83
C CYS A 20 -5.96 3.45 -3.94
N SER A 21 -5.78 3.19 -2.66
CA SER A 21 -6.80 3.28 -1.63
C SER A 21 -6.23 3.94 -0.39
N LEU A 22 -7.02 4.83 0.21
CA LEU A 22 -6.73 5.48 1.46
C LEU A 22 -7.66 4.95 2.53
N VAL A 23 -7.11 4.45 3.63
CA VAL A 23 -7.88 3.83 4.71
C VAL A 23 -7.47 4.39 6.06
N ASN A 24 -8.38 4.32 7.04
CA ASN A 24 -8.05 4.60 8.43
C ASN A 24 -7.51 3.35 9.16
N ALA A 25 -7.14 3.48 10.44
CA ALA A 25 -6.66 2.35 11.24
C ALA A 25 -7.69 1.22 11.35
N ASP A 26 -8.99 1.50 11.32
CA ASP A 26 -10.04 0.48 11.37
C ASP A 26 -10.18 -0.31 10.06
N GLY A 27 -9.56 0.16 8.98
CA GLY A 27 -9.72 -0.38 7.63
C GLY A 27 -10.94 0.17 6.90
N ALA A 28 -11.54 1.26 7.39
CA ALA A 28 -12.59 1.97 6.67
C ALA A 28 -11.97 2.71 5.47
N LEU A 29 -12.57 2.51 4.29
CA LEU A 29 -12.17 3.17 3.06
C LEU A 29 -12.56 4.65 3.11
N LEU A 30 -11.57 5.53 3.06
CA LEU A 30 -11.75 6.98 3.06
C LEU A 30 -11.88 7.54 1.65
N ALA A 31 -11.04 7.03 0.73
CA ALA A 31 -11.05 7.36 -0.68
C ALA A 31 -10.35 6.25 -1.49
N SER A 32 -10.70 6.10 -2.77
CA SER A 32 -10.03 5.17 -3.68
C SER A 32 -9.97 5.77 -5.09
N ASN A 33 -8.88 5.47 -5.79
CA ASN A 33 -8.78 5.69 -7.23
C ASN A 33 -8.53 4.32 -7.88
N ASP A 34 -9.29 4.00 -8.92
CA ASP A 34 -9.28 2.68 -9.57
C ASP A 34 -9.33 2.87 -11.09
N LEU A 35 -8.31 3.51 -11.65
CA LEU A 35 -8.21 3.75 -13.08
C LEU A 35 -7.61 2.54 -13.82
N SER A 36 -7.04 1.56 -13.11
CA SER A 36 -6.59 0.31 -13.71
C SER A 36 -7.79 -0.57 -14.11
N ARG A 37 -7.65 -1.29 -15.23
CA ARG A 37 -8.68 -2.23 -15.72
C ARG A 37 -8.95 -3.39 -14.75
N GLU A 38 -8.00 -3.65 -13.85
CA GLU A 38 -8.02 -4.80 -12.95
C GLU A 38 -8.79 -4.52 -11.64
N ILE A 39 -9.22 -3.27 -11.39
CA ILE A 39 -9.99 -2.80 -10.21
C ILE A 39 -9.62 -3.56 -8.93
N LEU A 40 -8.60 -3.08 -8.23
CA LEU A 40 -7.91 -3.84 -7.19
C LEU A 40 -8.16 -3.35 -5.77
N THR A 41 -9.23 -2.56 -5.55
CA THR A 41 -9.57 -2.02 -4.22
C THR A 41 -9.58 -3.11 -3.14
N THR A 42 -10.28 -4.22 -3.38
CA THR A 42 -10.37 -5.34 -2.44
C THR A 42 -9.01 -5.93 -2.13
N THR A 43 -8.18 -6.15 -3.16
CA THR A 43 -6.81 -6.67 -3.02
C THR A 43 -5.97 -5.75 -2.14
N ARG A 44 -6.03 -4.44 -2.37
CA ARG A 44 -5.33 -3.43 -1.55
C ARG A 44 -5.80 -3.45 -0.10
N LEU A 45 -7.11 -3.62 0.14
CA LEU A 45 -7.65 -3.74 1.49
C LEU A 45 -7.18 -5.02 2.20
N VAL A 46 -7.09 -6.15 1.50
CA VAL A 46 -6.57 -7.41 2.07
C VAL A 46 -5.09 -7.26 2.43
N ALA A 47 -4.28 -6.69 1.52
CA ALA A 47 -2.87 -6.41 1.78
C ALA A 47 -2.68 -5.53 3.02
N PHE A 48 -3.47 -4.47 3.16
CA PHE A 48 -3.51 -3.63 4.36
C PHE A 48 -3.80 -4.44 5.63
N GLN A 49 -4.84 -5.28 5.63
CA GLN A 49 -5.20 -6.06 6.82
C GLN A 49 -4.09 -7.03 7.24
N ILE A 50 -3.37 -7.59 6.28
CA ILE A 50 -2.23 -8.49 6.54
C ILE A 50 -1.07 -7.73 7.16
N VAL A 51 -0.66 -6.60 6.55
CA VAL A 51 0.39 -5.73 7.10
C VAL A 51 0.00 -5.26 8.51
N LYS A 52 -1.23 -4.78 8.70
CA LYS A 52 -1.74 -4.33 10.00
C LYS A 52 -1.67 -5.43 11.05
N LYS A 53 -2.13 -6.64 10.71
CA LYS A 53 -2.21 -7.78 11.65
C LYS A 53 -0.84 -8.30 12.07
N TYR A 54 0.09 -8.43 11.13
CA TYR A 54 1.35 -9.14 11.39
C TYR A 54 2.55 -8.23 11.63
N LEU A 55 2.54 -7.00 11.11
CA LEU A 55 3.71 -6.12 11.15
C LEU A 55 3.52 -4.91 12.08
N ASN A 56 2.30 -4.64 12.58
CA ASN A 56 2.00 -3.54 13.51
C ASN A 56 2.61 -2.19 13.07
N PRO A 57 2.23 -1.71 11.86
CA PRO A 57 2.88 -0.58 11.20
C PRO A 57 2.86 0.68 12.08
N LYS A 58 3.96 1.43 12.04
CA LYS A 58 4.14 2.73 12.69
C LYS A 58 4.15 3.85 11.65
N PRO A 59 3.85 5.09 12.06
CA PRO A 59 3.96 6.23 11.15
C PRO A 59 5.32 6.24 10.45
N HIS A 60 5.26 6.49 9.14
CA HIS A 60 6.37 6.50 8.19
C HIS A 60 6.97 5.14 7.82
N ASP A 61 6.37 4.03 8.23
CA ASP A 61 6.74 2.73 7.71
C ASP A 61 6.23 2.55 6.28
N LEU A 62 7.02 1.84 5.46
CA LEU A 62 6.68 1.46 4.09
C LEU A 62 6.91 -0.03 3.89
N PHE A 63 5.89 -0.73 3.42
CA PHE A 63 5.93 -2.15 3.13
C PHE A 63 5.67 -2.41 1.65
N VAL A 64 6.23 -3.50 1.13
CA VAL A 64 6.00 -4.01 -0.22
C VAL A 64 5.69 -5.50 -0.18
N MET A 65 4.84 -5.95 -1.10
CA MET A 65 4.49 -7.37 -1.27
C MET A 65 3.91 -7.64 -2.66
N ASN A 66 3.97 -8.88 -3.11
CA ASN A 66 3.22 -9.37 -4.26
C ASN A 66 2.66 -10.80 -4.04
N ASP A 67 2.95 -11.39 -2.88
CA ASP A 67 2.70 -12.81 -2.64
C ASP A 67 1.19 -13.14 -2.71
N PRO A 68 0.76 -13.97 -3.69
CA PRO A 68 -0.65 -14.30 -3.88
C PRO A 68 -1.31 -14.97 -2.67
N GLU A 69 -0.53 -15.67 -1.84
CA GLU A 69 -1.04 -16.31 -0.62
C GLU A 69 -1.30 -15.31 0.51
N ASN A 70 -0.70 -14.12 0.40
CA ASN A 70 -0.79 -13.05 1.38
C ASN A 70 -1.52 -11.82 0.81
N GLY A 71 -2.49 -11.98 -0.09
CA GLY A 71 -3.29 -10.86 -0.59
C GLY A 71 -2.70 -10.12 -1.79
N GLY A 72 -1.58 -10.59 -2.34
CA GLY A 72 -1.25 -10.33 -3.74
C GLY A 72 -2.17 -11.14 -4.67
N TYR A 73 -2.00 -10.98 -5.98
CA TYR A 73 -2.73 -11.78 -6.97
C TYR A 73 -1.89 -12.17 -8.19
N SER A 74 -0.74 -11.51 -8.39
CA SER A 74 0.24 -11.83 -9.42
C SER A 74 1.64 -11.46 -8.93
N LEU A 75 2.65 -12.26 -9.29
CA LEU A 75 4.05 -11.96 -8.99
C LEU A 75 4.51 -10.65 -9.63
N SER A 76 3.96 -10.30 -10.79
CA SER A 76 4.28 -9.05 -11.48
C SER A 76 3.62 -7.80 -10.87
N LYS A 77 2.84 -7.94 -9.78
CA LYS A 77 2.02 -6.87 -9.23
C LYS A 77 2.43 -6.59 -7.80
N LEU A 78 3.18 -5.51 -7.64
CA LEU A 78 3.63 -5.02 -6.35
C LEU A 78 2.52 -4.22 -5.71
N ILE A 79 2.24 -4.50 -4.44
CA ILE A 79 1.37 -3.71 -3.59
C ILE A 79 2.26 -3.07 -2.53
N PHE A 80 2.09 -1.77 -2.37
CA PHE A 80 2.77 -0.98 -1.37
C PHE A 80 1.77 -0.55 -0.30
N VAL A 81 2.18 -0.62 0.97
CA VAL A 81 1.41 -0.12 2.10
C VAL A 81 2.28 0.89 2.85
N ALA A 82 1.89 2.16 2.82
CA ALA A 82 2.52 3.21 3.60
C ALA A 82 1.64 3.62 4.78
N ALA A 83 2.23 3.63 5.97
CA ALA A 83 1.62 4.23 7.15
C ALA A 83 1.97 5.73 7.16
N ILE A 84 1.07 6.58 6.67
CA ILE A 84 1.29 8.03 6.65
C ILE A 84 1.28 8.58 8.08
N ASP A 85 0.31 8.12 8.87
CA ASP A 85 0.13 8.44 10.29
C ASP A 85 -0.49 7.22 11.00
N SER A 86 -0.63 7.30 12.32
CA SER A 86 -1.22 6.29 13.19
C SER A 86 -2.64 5.86 12.79
N ASN A 87 -3.37 6.73 12.08
CA ASN A 87 -4.73 6.48 11.62
C ASN A 87 -4.94 6.73 10.12
N LEU A 88 -3.86 6.78 9.33
CA LEU A 88 -3.96 7.05 7.90
C LEU A 88 -2.95 6.19 7.11
N PHE A 89 -3.48 5.38 6.22
CA PHE A 89 -2.70 4.45 5.42
C PHE A 89 -3.02 4.63 3.94
N LEU A 90 -1.98 4.67 3.13
CA LEU A 90 -2.07 4.69 1.67
C LEU A 90 -1.59 3.35 1.15
N ILE A 91 -2.43 2.72 0.33
CA ILE A 91 -2.12 1.48 -0.36
C ILE A 91 -2.19 1.75 -1.86
N TRP A 92 -1.17 1.39 -2.60
CA TRP A 92 -1.18 1.50 -4.06
C TRP A 92 -0.52 0.28 -4.69
N ASP A 93 -0.78 0.10 -5.97
CA ASP A 93 -0.25 -1.01 -6.74
C ASP A 93 0.54 -0.52 -7.95
N GLU A 94 1.59 -1.26 -8.28
CA GLU A 94 2.43 -1.02 -9.46
C GLU A 94 2.72 -2.34 -10.17
N THR A 95 2.90 -2.26 -11.49
CA THR A 95 3.23 -3.45 -12.30
C THR A 95 4.72 -3.48 -12.60
N ASN A 96 5.38 -4.58 -12.25
CA ASN A 96 6.74 -4.90 -12.64
C ASN A 96 6.79 -6.28 -13.32
N ASN A 97 6.82 -6.28 -14.64
CA ASN A 97 6.81 -7.52 -15.44
C ASN A 97 8.12 -8.32 -15.39
N LEU A 98 9.18 -7.76 -14.81
CA LEU A 98 10.47 -8.44 -14.66
C LEU A 98 10.53 -9.30 -13.39
N LEU A 99 9.52 -9.18 -12.52
CA LEU A 99 9.52 -9.83 -11.22
C LEU A 99 8.80 -11.18 -11.29
N ASP A 100 9.55 -12.25 -11.03
CA ASP A 100 9.12 -13.64 -11.17
C ASP A 100 9.18 -14.45 -9.85
N PHE A 101 9.43 -13.76 -8.74
CA PHE A 101 9.51 -14.35 -7.40
C PHE A 101 8.51 -13.72 -6.43
N LYS A 102 8.25 -14.44 -5.33
CA LYS A 102 7.35 -13.99 -4.27
C LYS A 102 8.07 -13.06 -3.29
N ILE A 103 7.40 -11.98 -2.94
CA ILE A 103 7.76 -11.00 -1.93
C ILE A 103 6.66 -11.06 -0.87
N PRO A 104 6.92 -11.66 0.30
CA PRO A 104 5.99 -11.60 1.43
C PRO A 104 5.87 -10.14 1.92
N PRO A 105 4.94 -9.82 2.84
CA PRO A 105 4.89 -8.51 3.48
C PRO A 105 6.27 -8.09 4.04
N THR A 106 6.96 -7.20 3.34
CA THR A 106 8.37 -6.90 3.59
C THR A 106 8.56 -5.40 3.87
N PRO A 107 9.22 -5.01 4.97
CA PRO A 107 9.49 -3.61 5.27
C PRO A 107 10.61 -3.02 4.41
N LEU A 108 10.29 -2.02 3.59
CA LEU A 108 11.27 -1.18 2.89
C LEU A 108 11.82 -0.06 3.80
N TYR A 109 10.93 0.53 4.61
CA TYR A 109 11.28 1.50 5.65
C TYR A 109 10.58 1.14 6.95
N GLU A 110 11.33 1.20 8.04
CA GLU A 110 10.79 1.07 9.41
C GLU A 110 11.33 2.21 10.27
N LYS A 111 10.44 2.91 10.96
CA LYS A 111 10.78 4.02 11.88
C LYS A 111 11.68 5.08 11.21
N ASN A 112 11.38 5.44 9.96
CA ASN A 112 12.18 6.36 9.14
C ASN A 112 13.58 5.84 8.74
N VAL A 113 13.86 4.54 8.89
CA VAL A 113 15.15 3.96 8.51
C VAL A 113 14.97 3.01 7.33
N LYS A 114 15.79 3.23 6.28
CA LYS A 114 15.88 2.33 5.11
C LYS A 114 16.33 0.94 5.56
N ASN A 115 15.58 -0.10 5.23
CA ASN A 115 16.03 -1.48 5.45
C ASN A 115 17.10 -1.86 4.42
N SER A 116 18.38 -1.67 4.77
CA SER A 116 19.49 -1.85 3.84
C SER A 116 19.56 -3.24 3.21
N PHE A 117 19.21 -4.29 3.96
CA PHE A 117 19.18 -5.65 3.44
C PHE A 117 18.10 -5.83 2.37
N VAL A 118 16.87 -5.39 2.66
CA VAL A 118 15.74 -5.52 1.72
C VAL A 118 15.99 -4.68 0.47
N TRP A 119 16.49 -3.46 0.62
CA TRP A 119 16.80 -2.59 -0.51
C TRP A 119 17.86 -3.18 -1.43
N LYS A 120 18.91 -3.78 -0.86
CA LYS A 120 19.94 -4.48 -1.63
C LYS A 120 19.41 -5.71 -2.37
N ALA A 121 18.31 -6.30 -1.89
CA ALA A 121 17.71 -7.48 -2.51
C ALA A 121 16.66 -7.13 -3.57
N LEU A 122 15.94 -6.01 -3.40
CA LEU A 122 14.74 -5.70 -4.19
C LEU A 122 14.86 -4.45 -5.07
N VAL A 123 15.82 -3.57 -4.81
CA VAL A 123 15.91 -2.25 -5.46
C VAL A 123 17.25 -2.00 -6.15
N GLU A 124 18.35 -2.42 -5.52
CA GLU A 124 19.73 -2.29 -6.04
C GLU A 124 20.17 -3.57 -6.78
#